data_AF-A0A016TF39-F1
#
_entry.id   AF-A0A016TF39-F1
#
_cell.length_a   1.000
_cell.length_b   1.000
_cell.length_c   1.000
_cell.angle_alpha   90.00
_cell.angle_beta   90.00
_cell.angle_gamma   90.00
#
_symmetry.space_group_name_H-M   'P 1'
#
loop_
_entity.id
_entity.type
_entity.pdbx_description
1 polymer ?
#
loop_
_entity_poly.entity_id
_entity_poly.type
_entity_poly.pdbx_seq_one_letter_code
_entity_poly.pdbx_strand_id
1 'polypeptide(L)' 'MLLPNPSWPTLLFWQWMNQSHNACVNYANRNATQPQPLSTYVGAYAAAVSAACSISAGLTYFIKKSTSLPPTTQLIVQ' A
#
# COMPACT_ATOMS: atom_id res chain seq x y z
N MET A 1 -0.38 -2.07 -8.05
CA MET A 1 -0.74 -3.08 -9.08
C MET A 1 -0.35 -4.45 -8.58
N LEU A 2 -1.26 -5.42 -8.62
CA LEU A 2 -0.94 -6.83 -8.38
C LEU A 2 -0.14 -7.33 -9.58
N LEU A 3 1.18 -7.19 -9.54
CA LEU A 3 2.04 -8.00 -10.38
C LEU A 3 2.14 -9.39 -9.73
N PRO A 4 2.03 -10.47 -10.50
CA PRO A 4 2.24 -11.80 -9.94
C PRO A 4 3.69 -11.96 -9.50
N ASN A 5 3.90 -12.36 -8.24
CA ASN A 5 5.21 -12.58 -7.60
C ASN A 5 6.25 -11.44 -7.79
N PRO A 6 5.98 -10.21 -7.29
CA PRO A 6 6.92 -9.11 -7.39
C PRO A 6 8.09 -9.29 -6.42
N SER A 7 9.25 -8.74 -6.77
CA SER A 7 10.35 -8.60 -5.82
C SER A 7 9.96 -7.66 -4.67
N TRP A 8 10.54 -7.86 -3.49
CA TRP A 8 10.27 -7.03 -2.32
C TRP A 8 10.39 -5.51 -2.57
N PRO A 9 11.42 -5.00 -3.29
CA PRO A 9 11.51 -3.59 -3.62
C PRO A 9 10.38 -3.13 -4.55
N THR A 10 10.04 -3.91 -5.57
CA THR A 10 8.96 -3.59 -6.52
C THR A 10 7.61 -3.53 -5.82
N LEU A 11 7.34 -4.47 -4.91
CA LEU A 11 6.13 -4.49 -4.09
C LEU A 11 6.00 -3.20 -3.28
N LEU A 12 7.03 -2.86 -2.50
CA LEU A 12 7.02 -1.68 -1.63
C LEU A 12 6.97 -0.36 -2.42
N PHE A 13 7.72 -0.28 -3.51
CA PHE A 13 7.72 0.87 -4.41
C PHE A 13 6.32 1.17 -4.94
N TRP A 14 5.61 0.13 -5.40
CA TRP A 14 4.27 0.32 -5.93
C TRP A 14 3.23 0.64 -4.86
N GLN A 15 3.37 0.10 -3.64
CA GLN A 15 2.48 0.51 -2.55
C GLN A 15 2.70 1.96 -2.14
N TRP A 16 3.97 2.37 -2.05
CA TRP A 16 4.33 3.76 -1.81
C TRP A 16 3.78 4.68 -2.92
N MET A 17 4.02 4.37 -4.19
CA MET A 17 3.56 5.21 -5.30
C MET A 17 2.03 5.34 -5.33
N ASN A 18 1.32 4.25 -5.08
CA ASN A 18 -0.15 4.28 -5.03
C ASN A 18 -0.65 5.20 -3.91
N GLN A 19 -0.07 5.12 -2.71
CA GLN A 19 -0.47 5.99 -1.60
C GLN A 19 -0.06 7.45 -1.82
N SER A 20 1.09 7.70 -2.46
CA SER A 20 1.52 9.04 -2.88
C SER A 20 0.54 9.68 -3.87
N HIS A 21 0.08 8.93 -4.87
CA HIS A 21 -0.93 9.42 -5.80
C HIS A 21 -2.23 9.81 -5.09
N ASN A 22 -2.73 8.93 -4.20
CA ASN A 22 -3.93 9.20 -3.41
C ASN A 22 -3.76 10.42 -2.50
N ALA A 23 -2.58 10.61 -1.90
CA ALA A 23 -2.29 11.79 -1.09
C ALA A 23 -2.32 13.09 -1.92
N CYS A 24 -1.74 13.08 -3.12
CA CYS A 24 -1.79 14.22 -4.04
C CYS A 24 -3.22 14.55 -4.47
N VAL A 25 -4.01 13.54 -4.84
CA VAL A 25 -5.42 13.73 -5.23
C VAL A 25 -6.25 14.29 -4.07
N ASN A 26 -6.09 13.76 -2.85
CA ASN A 26 -6.77 14.28 -1.66
C ASN A 26 -6.33 15.72 -1.31
N TYR A 27 -5.05 16.04 -1.48
CA TYR A 27 -4.54 17.39 -1.26
C TYR A 27 -5.09 18.39 -2.29
N ALA A 28 -5.20 17.99 -3.56
CA ALA A 28 -5.75 18.82 -4.61
C ALA A 28 -7.27 19.02 -4.46
N ASN A 29 -8.00 17.99 -4.00
CA ASN A 29 -9.44 18.04 -3.77
C ASN A 29 -9.82 18.50 -2.35
N ARG A 30 -8.88 19.00 -1.56
CA ARG A 30 -9.16 19.44 -0.19
C ARG A 30 -10.16 20.59 -0.18
N ASN A 31 -10.97 20.63 0.88
CA ASN A 31 -11.92 21.72 1.08
C ASN A 31 -11.19 23.06 1.29
N ALA A 32 -11.42 24.03 0.41
CA ALA A 32 -10.79 25.35 0.46
C ALA A 32 -11.38 26.26 1.56
N THR A 33 -12.58 25.97 2.08
CA THR A 33 -13.24 26.77 3.12
C THR A 33 -12.94 26.29 4.53
N GLN A 34 -12.35 25.10 4.68
CA GLN A 34 -11.92 24.52 5.95
C GLN A 34 -10.39 24.44 5.96
N PRO A 35 -9.68 25.45 6.49
CA PRO A 35 -8.23 25.45 6.53
C PRO A 35 -7.75 24.33 7.46
N GLN A 36 -7.13 23.31 6.87
CA GLN A 36 -6.57 22.18 7.59
C GLN A 36 -5.03 22.27 7.59
N PRO A 37 -4.37 22.06 8.73
CA PRO A 37 -2.90 22.14 8.82
C PRO A 37 -2.23 21.15 7.87
N LEU A 38 -1.12 21.57 7.24
CA LEU A 38 -0.30 20.69 6.39
C LEU A 38 0.15 19.43 7.13
N SER A 39 0.41 19.54 8.44
CA SER A 39 0.80 18.43 9.31
C SER A 39 -0.23 17.29 9.34
N THR A 40 -1.52 17.60 9.19
CA THR A 40 -2.58 16.58 9.12
C THR A 40 -2.45 15.75 7.85
N TYR A 41 -2.17 16.38 6.71
CA TYR A 41 -1.97 15.68 5.44
C TYR A 41 -0.69 14.84 5.44
N VAL A 42 0.40 15.37 6.00
CA VAL A 42 1.67 14.64 6.14
C VAL A 42 1.51 13.43 7.05
N GLY A 43 0.83 13.60 8.20
CA GLY A 43 0.53 12.50 9.13
C GLY A 43 -0.35 11.43 8.49
N ALA A 44 -1.41 11.85 7.79
CA ALA A 44 -2.30 10.93 7.08
C ALA A 44 -1.54 10.14 5.98
N TYR A 45 -0.69 10.82 5.21
CA TYR A 45 0.14 10.19 4.19
C TYR A 45 1.13 9.19 4.78
N ALA A 46 1.84 9.55 5.85
CA ALA A 46 2.77 8.65 6.53
C ALA A 46 2.04 7.41 7.05
N ALA A 47 0.90 7.59 7.73
CA ALA A 47 0.08 6.48 8.21
C ALA A 47 -0.39 5.57 7.07
N ALA A 48 -0.86 6.15 5.96
CA ALA A 48 -1.33 5.40 4.79
C ALA A 48 -0.20 4.59 4.13
N VAL A 49 0.97 5.20 3.92
CA VAL A 49 2.14 4.51 3.36
C VAL A 49 2.61 3.39 4.27
N SER A 50 2.75 3.65 5.57
CA SER A 50 3.16 2.65 6.55
C SER A 50 2.19 1.48 6.58
N ALA A 51 0.88 1.74 6.65
CA ALA A 51 -0.14 0.69 6.65
C ALA A 51 -0.10 -0.14 5.35
N ALA A 52 -0.06 0.51 4.18
CA ALA A 52 -0.01 -0.17 2.89
C ALA A 52 1.23 -1.06 2.75
N CYS A 53 2.40 -0.54 3.10
CA CYS A 53 3.65 -1.30 3.06
C CYS A 53 3.65 -2.46 4.06
N SER A 54 3.20 -2.23 5.31
CA SER A 54 3.13 -3.29 6.34
C SER A 54 2.18 -4.42 5.97
N ILE A 55 0.98 -4.10 5.48
CA ILE A 55 -0.01 -5.11 5.06
C ILE A 55 0.54 -5.89 3.87
N SER A 56 1.03 -5.19 2.84
CA SER A 56 1.57 -5.84 1.65
C SER A 56 2.74 -6.74 1.99
N ALA A 57 3.67 -6.26 2.82
CA ALA A 57 4.83 -7.04 3.24
C ALA A 57 4.44 -8.24 4.10
N GLY A 58 3.59 -8.03 5.11
CA GLY A 58 3.12 -9.08 6.00
C GLY A 58 2.39 -10.18 5.23
N LEU A 59 1.48 -9.80 4.34
CA LEU A 59 0.73 -10.76 3.53
C LEU A 59 1.67 -11.56 2.62
N THR A 60 2.60 -10.91 1.91
CA THR A 60 3.61 -11.60 1.09
C THR A 60 4.48 -12.56 1.91
N TYR A 61 4.87 -12.17 3.13
CA TYR A 61 5.62 -13.05 4.03
C TYR A 61 4.80 -14.29 4.45
N PHE A 62 3.56 -14.09 4.90
CA PHE A 62 2.70 -15.19 5.33
C PHE A 62 2.37 -16.16 4.20
N ILE A 63 2.11 -15.65 2.99
CA ILE A 63 1.88 -16.48 1.80
C ILE A 63 3.10 -17.34 1.52
N LYS A 64 4.31 -16.77 1.51
CA LYS A 64 5.56 -17.50 1.25
C LYS A 64 5.88 -18.54 2.32
N LYS A 65 5.46 -18.31 3.57
CA LYS A 65 5.67 -19.22 4.70
C LYS A 65 4.63 -20.34 4.76
N SER A 66 3.45 -20.14 4.18
CA SER A 66 2.35 -21.08 4.28
C SER A 66 2.54 -22.26 3.32
N THR A 67 3.05 -23.38 3.82
CA THR A 67 3.32 -24.60 3.05
C THR A 67 2.07 -25.43 2.71
N SER A 68 0.91 -25.06 3.27
CA SER A 68 -0.32 -25.88 3.21
C SER A 68 -1.40 -25.31 2.27
N LEU A 69 -1.10 -24.24 1.52
CA LEU A 69 -2.06 -23.69 0.56
C LEU A 69 -2.15 -24.59 -0.68
N PRO A 70 -3.37 -25.00 -1.12
CA PRO A 70 -3.55 -25.71 -2.37
C PRO A 70 -2.89 -24.95 -3.54
N PRO A 71 -2.28 -25.64 -4.53
CA PRO A 71 -1.60 -25.00 -5.65
C PRO A 71 -2.47 -23.98 -6.41
N THR A 72 -3.78 -24.25 -6.48
CA THR A 72 -4.78 -23.36 -7.08
C THR A 72 -4.93 -22.05 -6.31
N THR A 73 -4.89 -22.09 -4.98
CA THR A 73 -4.94 -20.90 -4.12
C THR A 73 -3.62 -20.12 -4.20
N GLN A 74 -2.48 -20.80 -4.32
CA GLN A 74 -1.19 -20.12 -4.52
C GLN A 74 -1.14 -19.36 -5.85
N LEU A 75 -1.68 -19.93 -6.94
CA LEU A 75 -1.73 -19.26 -8.24
C LEU A 75 -2.64 -18.03 -8.28
N ILE A 76 -3.72 -17.99 -7.48
CA ILE A 76 -4.65 -16.86 -7.41
C ILE A 76 -4.10 -15.74 -6.51
N VAL A 77 -3.33 -16.11 -5.49
CA VAL A 77 -2.80 -15.19 -4.47
C VAL A 77 -1.42 -14.62 -4.84
N GLN A 78 -0.70 -15.28 -5.76
CA GLN A 78 0.59 -14.82 -6.28
C GLN A 78 0.46 -13.68 -7.27
#